data_AF-A0AA45MHG3-F1
#
_entry.id   AF-A0AA45MHG3-F1
#
_cell.length_a   1.000
_cell.length_b   1.000
_cell.length_c   1.000
_cell.angle_alpha   90.00
_cell.angle_beta   90.00
_cell.angle_gamma   90.00
#
_symmetry.space_group_name_H-M   'P 1'
#
loop_
_entity.id
_entity.type
_entity.pdbx_description
1 polymer ?
#
loop_
_entity_poly.entity_id
_entity_poly.type
_entity_poly.pdbx_seq_one_letter_code
_entity_poly.pdbx_strand_id
1 'polypeptide(L)'
;MLKIDFAQLMLLAQTSAGVTAPCSCSTVSLAAWQRLPTSLELDRFEEIGTLMDDPYDEPTFAEYHPHGTRYESDDAPIAPRYYPCNLSQVSRCLNCGRHYLRYNEAGGYFTELRIRALQPQLLVDAAL
;
A
#
# COMPACT_ATOMS: atom_id res chain seq x y z
N MET A 1 7.20 11.17 10.12
CA MET A 1 6.84 11.06 8.69
C MET A 1 5.55 11.84 8.44
N LEU A 2 5.34 12.39 7.24
CA LEU A 2 4.10 13.09 6.91
C LEU A 2 2.92 12.10 6.87
N LYS A 3 1.85 12.37 7.61
CA LYS A 3 0.58 11.63 7.51
C LYS A 3 -0.11 12.00 6.19
N ILE A 4 -0.57 11.00 5.46
CA ILE A 4 -1.33 11.15 4.22
C ILE A 4 -2.81 10.89 4.52
N ASP A 5 -3.65 11.90 4.29
CA ASP A 5 -5.11 11.74 4.39
C ASP A 5 -5.71 11.05 3.15
N PHE A 6 -7.01 10.74 3.20
CA PHE A 6 -7.68 10.04 2.11
C PHE A 6 -7.66 10.81 0.78
N ALA A 7 -7.82 12.14 0.82
CA ALA A 7 -7.83 12.96 -0.39
C ALA A 7 -6.45 13.02 -1.05
N GLN A 8 -5.40 13.16 -0.24
CA GLN A 8 -4.01 13.08 -0.69
C GLN A 8 -3.70 11.69 -1.26
N LEU A 9 -4.15 10.62 -0.58
CA LEU A 9 -3.95 9.25 -1.05
C LEU A 9 -4.63 9.01 -2.40
N MET A 10 -5.85 9.51 -2.58
CA MET A 10 -6.59 9.44 -3.84
C MET A 10 -5.85 10.15 -4.99
N LEU A 11 -5.28 11.33 -4.74
CA LEU A 11 -4.47 12.05 -5.74
C LEU A 11 -3.22 11.26 -6.17
N LEU A 12 -2.53 10.62 -5.22
CA LEU A 12 -1.36 9.77 -5.51
C LEU A 12 -1.75 8.51 -6.31
N ALA A 13 -2.90 7.93 -5.99
CA ALA A 13 -3.46 6.80 -6.72
C ALA A 13 -3.81 7.16 -8.17
N GLN A 14 -4.50 8.30 -8.37
CA GLN A 14 -4.82 8.83 -9.69
C GLN A 14 -3.56 9.16 -10.51
N THR A 15 -2.54 9.74 -9.88
CA THR A 15 -1.23 9.99 -10.51
C THR A 15 -0.62 8.69 -11.02
N SER A 16 -0.67 7.62 -10.21
CA SER A 16 -0.14 6.30 -10.58
C SER A 16 -0.91 5.67 -11.75
N ALA A 17 -2.24 5.80 -11.75
CA ALA A 17 -3.10 5.32 -12.83
C ALA A 17 -2.88 6.09 -14.14
N GLY A 18 -2.44 7.35 -14.07
CA GLY A 18 -2.06 8.16 -15.23
C GLY A 18 -0.72 7.78 -15.88
N VAL A 19 0.09 6.94 -15.21
CA VAL A 19 1.36 6.46 -15.80
C VAL A 19 1.05 5.39 -16.85
N THR A 20 1.20 5.75 -18.12
CA THR A 20 0.97 4.85 -19.27
C THR A 20 2.21 4.06 -19.68
N ALA A 21 3.40 4.52 -19.28
CA ALA A 21 4.65 3.82 -19.55
C ALA A 21 4.66 2.44 -18.86
N PRO A 22 5.11 1.36 -19.53
CA PRO A 22 5.27 0.05 -18.90
C PRO A 22 6.12 0.14 -17.64
N CYS A 23 5.73 -0.54 -16.56
CA CYS A 23 6.61 -0.61 -15.39
C CYS A 23 7.76 -1.58 -15.70
N SER A 24 8.98 -1.06 -15.80
CA SER A 24 10.18 -1.88 -15.71
C SER A 24 10.54 -2.24 -14.26
N CYS A 25 9.80 -1.71 -13.29
CA CYS A 25 10.06 -1.87 -11.86
C CYS A 25 9.86 -3.31 -11.37
N SER A 26 8.80 -3.98 -11.81
CA SER A 26 8.40 -5.29 -11.33
C SER A 26 8.02 -6.17 -12.51
N THR A 27 8.47 -7.42 -12.48
CA THR A 27 8.10 -8.45 -13.47
C THR A 27 6.87 -9.23 -13.04
N VAL A 28 6.36 -8.99 -11.83
CA VAL A 28 5.15 -9.61 -11.27
C VAL A 28 4.09 -8.56 -10.99
N SER A 29 2.82 -8.96 -11.03
CA SER A 29 1.70 -8.12 -10.61
C SER A 29 1.85 -7.76 -9.14
N LEU A 30 1.54 -6.50 -8.78
CA LEU A 30 1.51 -6.00 -7.41
C LEU A 30 0.09 -5.57 -7.00
N ALA A 31 -0.95 -6.09 -7.67
CA ALA A 31 -2.33 -5.65 -7.46
C ALA A 31 -2.88 -6.03 -6.07
N ALA A 32 -2.58 -7.23 -5.60
CA ALA A 32 -2.80 -7.68 -4.22
C ALA A 32 -1.57 -7.46 -3.33
N TRP A 33 -1.79 -7.55 -2.01
CA TRP A 33 -0.70 -7.60 -1.06
C TRP A 33 0.13 -8.87 -1.24
N GLN A 34 1.45 -8.71 -1.23
CA GLN A 34 2.40 -9.81 -1.30
C GLN A 34 3.72 -9.43 -0.68
N ARG A 35 4.60 -10.42 -0.48
CA ARG A 35 6.00 -10.18 -0.14
C ARG A 35 6.65 -9.30 -1.22
N LEU A 36 7.49 -8.35 -0.83
CA LEU A 36 8.32 -7.61 -1.78
C LEU A 36 9.06 -8.58 -2.73
N PRO A 37 8.79 -8.53 -4.04
CA PRO A 37 9.51 -9.34 -5.01
C PRO A 37 11.01 -9.07 -4.97
N THR A 38 11.83 -10.11 -5.11
CA THR A 38 13.30 -9.97 -5.10
C THR A 38 13.84 -9.14 -6.26
N SER A 39 13.07 -8.97 -7.33
CA SER A 39 13.39 -8.10 -8.46
C SER A 39 13.29 -6.61 -8.14
N LEU A 40 12.63 -6.24 -7.03
CA LEU A 40 12.46 -4.86 -6.61
C LEU A 40 13.57 -4.46 -5.64
N GLU A 41 14.45 -3.59 -6.09
CA GLU A 41 15.48 -2.97 -5.25
C GLU A 41 14.84 -1.90 -4.35
N LEU A 42 15.12 -1.94 -3.04
CA LEU A 42 14.51 -1.06 -2.03
C LEU A 42 14.87 0.42 -2.21
N ASP A 43 16.07 0.70 -2.72
CA ASP A 43 16.59 2.04 -3.00
C ASP A 43 15.87 2.73 -4.18
N ARG A 44 15.07 1.98 -4.96
CA ARG A 44 14.20 2.51 -6.02
C ARG A 44 12.86 3.01 -5.50
N PHE A 45 12.66 3.00 -4.19
CA PHE A 45 11.46 3.53 -3.54
C PHE A 45 11.81 4.65 -2.61
N GLU A 46 11.20 5.80 -2.85
CA GLU A 46 11.19 6.91 -1.93
C GLU A 46 9.94 6.81 -1.06
N GLU A 47 10.12 6.85 0.26
CA GLU A 47 9.01 6.91 1.20
C GLU A 47 8.53 8.37 1.33
N ILE A 48 7.28 8.62 0.94
CA ILE A 48 6.73 9.99 0.82
C ILE A 48 5.71 10.32 1.93
N GLY A 49 5.31 9.32 2.72
CA GLY A 49 4.38 9.51 3.82
C GLY A 49 3.91 8.21 4.45
N THR A 50 2.97 8.31 5.39
CA THR A 50 2.37 7.19 6.12
C THR A 50 0.87 7.29 6.19
N LEU A 51 0.18 6.15 6.26
CA LEU A 51 -1.23 6.05 6.59
C LEU A 51 -1.48 5.82 8.09
N MET A 52 -0.42 5.53 8.86
CA MET A 52 -0.47 5.45 10.31
C MET A 52 -0.89 6.78 10.91
N ASP A 53 -1.92 6.75 11.75
CA ASP A 53 -2.48 7.95 12.38
C ASP A 53 -1.55 8.47 13.49
N ASP A 54 -1.33 7.63 14.50
CA ASP A 54 -0.44 7.88 15.61
C ASP A 54 0.56 6.72 15.74
N PRO A 55 1.89 6.97 15.71
CA PRO A 55 2.90 5.93 15.85
C PRO A 55 3.01 5.34 17.27
N TYR A 56 2.35 5.94 18.27
CA TYR A 56 2.35 5.49 19.66
C TYR A 56 1.09 4.70 20.04
N ASP A 57 0.04 4.76 19.22
CA ASP A 57 -1.19 3.99 19.42
C ASP A 57 -1.07 2.59 18.83
N GLU A 58 -1.75 1.63 19.46
CA GLU A 58 -1.85 0.27 18.94
C GLU A 58 -2.80 0.26 17.73
N PRO A 59 -2.33 -0.15 16.53
CA PRO A 59 -3.14 -0.21 15.35
C PRO A 59 -4.19 -1.33 15.48
N THR A 60 -5.38 -1.09 14.94
CA THR A 60 -6.38 -2.16 14.81
C THR A 60 -5.93 -3.21 13.78
N PHE A 61 -6.23 -4.48 14.05
CA PHE A 61 -6.09 -5.59 13.11
C PHE A 61 -7.39 -5.92 12.37
N ALA A 62 -8.42 -5.07 12.48
CA ALA A 62 -9.66 -5.22 11.72
C ALA A 62 -9.37 -5.09 10.21
N GLU A 63 -9.90 -6.02 9.42
CA GLU A 63 -9.83 -6.02 7.96
C GLU A 63 -11.15 -5.52 7.35
N TYR A 64 -11.07 -4.83 6.21
CA TYR A 64 -12.25 -4.33 5.49
C TYR A 64 -12.50 -5.11 4.19
N HIS A 65 -13.36 -6.12 4.26
CA HIS A 65 -13.70 -7.01 3.14
C HIS A 65 -15.22 -7.21 3.00
N PRO A 66 -16.00 -6.15 2.67
CA PRO A 66 -17.47 -6.21 2.59
C PRO A 66 -17.99 -7.19 1.52
N HIS A 67 -17.17 -7.56 0.55
CA HIS A 67 -17.50 -8.50 -0.52
C HIS A 67 -16.79 -9.86 -0.38
N GLY A 68 -16.19 -10.15 0.78
CA GLY A 68 -15.52 -11.43 1.03
C GLY A 68 -14.19 -11.63 0.29
N THR A 69 -13.58 -10.55 -0.19
CA THR A 69 -12.18 -10.56 -0.68
C THR A 69 -11.23 -10.97 0.44
N ARG A 70 -10.01 -11.36 0.08
CA ARG A 70 -8.94 -11.68 1.03
C ARG A 70 -7.75 -10.75 0.83
N TYR A 71 -6.81 -10.82 1.76
CA TYR A 71 -5.53 -10.14 1.71
C TYR A 71 -4.81 -10.22 0.34
N GLU A 72 -4.82 -11.41 -0.26
CA GLU A 72 -4.18 -11.73 -1.55
C GLU A 72 -5.11 -11.54 -2.77
N SER A 73 -6.29 -10.95 -2.60
CA SER A 73 -7.21 -10.64 -3.70
C SER A 73 -6.80 -9.33 -4.39
N ASP A 74 -6.69 -9.37 -5.72
CA ASP A 74 -6.33 -8.19 -6.53
C ASP A 74 -7.34 -7.04 -6.38
N ASP A 75 -8.60 -7.37 -6.13
CA ASP A 75 -9.73 -6.46 -5.96
C ASP A 75 -10.08 -6.15 -4.49
N ALA A 76 -9.23 -6.57 -3.53
CA ALA A 76 -9.42 -6.23 -2.14
C ALA A 76 -9.48 -4.70 -1.94
N PRO A 77 -10.39 -4.15 -1.12
CA PRO A 77 -10.40 -2.71 -0.86
C PRO A 77 -9.08 -2.20 -0.27
N ILE A 78 -8.75 -0.95 -0.56
CA ILE A 78 -7.70 -0.17 0.11
C ILE A 78 -8.42 0.81 1.04
N ALA A 79 -8.60 0.40 2.29
CA ALA A 79 -9.29 1.17 3.32
C ALA A 79 -8.27 1.68 4.37
N PRO A 80 -7.85 2.97 4.35
CA PRO A 80 -6.70 3.45 5.12
C PRO A 80 -6.78 3.25 6.64
N ARG A 81 -7.99 3.16 7.21
CA ARG A 81 -8.19 2.97 8.66
C ARG A 81 -8.09 1.51 9.12
N TYR A 82 -8.01 0.56 8.20
CA TYR A 82 -8.04 -0.88 8.46
C TYR A 82 -6.70 -1.55 8.17
N TYR A 83 -6.48 -2.73 8.77
CA TYR A 83 -5.30 -3.55 8.50
C TYR A 83 -5.32 -4.05 7.04
N PRO A 84 -4.15 -4.09 6.36
CA PRO A 84 -2.84 -3.57 6.80
C PRO A 84 -2.57 -2.10 6.41
N CYS A 85 -3.54 -1.41 5.81
CA CYS A 85 -3.34 -0.06 5.30
C CYS A 85 -3.01 0.94 6.41
N ASN A 86 -3.63 0.82 7.59
CA ASN A 86 -3.38 1.65 8.76
C ASN A 86 -1.94 1.55 9.34
N LEU A 87 -1.16 0.59 8.89
CA LEU A 87 0.26 0.40 9.24
C LEU A 87 1.21 0.79 8.12
N SER A 88 0.67 1.16 6.96
CA SER A 88 1.43 1.23 5.73
C SER A 88 2.10 2.58 5.52
N GLN A 89 3.35 2.51 5.05
CA GLN A 89 4.06 3.61 4.42
C GLN A 89 3.59 3.75 2.96
N VAL A 90 3.50 4.98 2.49
CA VAL A 90 3.24 5.30 1.08
C VAL A 90 4.56 5.59 0.42
N SER A 91 4.86 4.88 -0.66
CA SER A 91 6.15 4.97 -1.34
C SER A 91 5.97 5.21 -2.84
N ARG A 92 6.87 6.00 -3.42
CA ARG A 92 6.93 6.31 -4.84
C ARG A 92 8.10 5.55 -5.48
N CYS A 93 7.83 4.85 -6.57
CA CYS A 93 8.88 4.25 -7.38
C CYS A 93 9.65 5.34 -8.14
N LEU A 94 10.97 5.41 -7.96
CA LEU A 94 11.84 6.37 -8.63
C LEU A 94 12.00 6.10 -10.14
N ASN A 95 11.70 4.89 -10.60
CA ASN A 95 11.82 4.53 -12.02
C ASN A 95 10.59 4.92 -12.85
N CYS A 96 9.38 4.75 -12.29
CA CYS A 96 8.13 4.96 -13.04
C CYS A 96 7.16 5.97 -12.42
N GLY A 97 7.44 6.46 -11.21
CA GLY A 97 6.58 7.42 -10.50
C GLY A 97 5.29 6.84 -9.90
N ARG A 98 5.01 5.54 -10.06
CA ARG A 98 3.85 4.89 -9.43
C ARG A 98 4.00 4.79 -7.91
N HIS A 99 2.87 4.82 -7.23
CA HIS A 99 2.79 4.75 -5.77
C HIS A 99 2.36 3.37 -5.29
N TYR A 100 2.87 3.00 -4.13
CA TYR A 100 2.68 1.70 -3.50
C TYR A 100 2.48 1.89 -2.01
N LEU A 101 1.72 0.98 -1.41
CA LEU A 101 1.67 0.80 0.03
C LEU A 101 2.67 -0.28 0.42
N ARG A 102 3.40 -0.06 1.50
CA ARG A 102 4.34 -1.02 2.07
C ARG A 102 4.18 -1.07 3.57
N TYR A 103 4.32 -2.24 4.17
CA TYR A 103 4.40 -2.36 5.63
C TYR A 103 5.23 -3.60 5.99
N ASN A 104 5.78 -3.59 7.20
CA ASN A 104 6.47 -4.75 7.75
C ASN A 104 5.45 -5.63 8.46
N GLU A 105 5.20 -6.82 7.92
CA GLU A 105 4.42 -7.83 8.59
C GLU A 105 5.32 -8.56 9.60
N ALA A 106 4.97 -8.49 10.88
CA ALA A 106 5.68 -9.17 11.94
C ALA A 106 4.92 -10.45 12.33
N GLY A 107 5.59 -11.59 12.21
CA GLY A 107 5.22 -12.84 12.87
C GLY A 107 6.12 -13.09 14.07
N GLY A 108 5.80 -14.10 14.89
CA GLY A 108 6.55 -14.37 16.13
C GLY A 108 8.07 -14.59 15.97
N TYR A 109 8.53 -14.95 14.76
CA TYR A 109 9.95 -15.20 14.45
C TYR A 109 10.43 -14.58 13.14
N PHE A 110 9.63 -13.76 12.47
CA PHE A 110 10.00 -13.16 11.18
C PHE A 110 9.42 -11.77 11.02
N THR A 111 10.10 -10.96 10.21
CA THR A 111 9.57 -9.72 9.66
C THR A 111 9.66 -9.81 8.15
N GLU A 112 8.56 -9.60 7.44
CA GLU A 112 8.51 -9.63 5.99
C GLU A 112 7.94 -8.31 5.46
N LEU A 113 8.69 -7.65 4.57
CA LEU A 113 8.19 -6.43 3.91
C LEU A 113 7.15 -6.82 2.87
N ARG A 114 5.96 -6.26 3.02
CA ARG A 114 4.83 -6.41 2.11
C ARG A 114 4.71 -5.19 1.21
N ILE A 115 4.21 -5.40 0.00
CA ILE A 115 3.96 -4.33 -0.97
C ILE A 115 2.64 -4.55 -1.70
N ARG A 116 1.98 -3.44 -2.05
CA ARG A 116 0.79 -3.41 -2.90
C ARG A 116 0.75 -2.14 -3.74
N ALA A 117 0.33 -2.23 -4.98
CA ALA A 117 0.11 -1.08 -5.86
C ALA A 117 -1.06 -0.23 -5.36
N LEU A 118 -0.88 1.10 -5.34
CA LEU A 118 -1.93 2.03 -4.97
C LEU A 118 -2.85 2.28 -6.17
N GLN A 119 -4.05 1.71 -6.13
CA GLN A 119 -5.03 1.74 -7.22
C GLN A 119 -6.26 2.57 -6.85
N PRO A 120 -6.61 3.62 -7.61
CA PRO A 120 -7.67 4.55 -7.23
C PRO A 120 -9.05 3.88 -7.16
N GLN A 121 -9.33 2.91 -8.03
CA GLN A 121 -10.62 2.22 -8.08
C GLN A 121 -10.88 1.30 -6.87
N LEU A 122 -9.86 1.01 -6.06
CA LEU A 122 -9.98 0.18 -4.86
C LEU A 122 -9.99 1.01 -3.57
N LEU A 123 -9.76 2.32 -3.64
CA LEU A 123 -9.75 3.19 -2.46
C LEU A 123 -11.16 3.38 -1.90
N VAL A 124 -11.32 3.12 -0.60
CA VAL A 124 -12.59 3.29 0.11
C VAL A 124 -12.36 4.05 1.41
N ASP A 125 -13.12 5.13 1.63
CA ASP A 125 -13.09 5.92 2.87
C ASP A 125 -14.05 5.33 3.92
N ALA A 126 -13.80 4.09 4.32
CA ALA A 126 -14.62 3.39 5.30
C ALA A 126 -14.34 3.91 6.73
N ALA A 127 -15.40 4.24 7.48
CA ALA A 127 -15.31 4.60 8.90
C ALA A 127 -15.04 3.35 9.75
N LEU A 128 -14.20 3.48 10.79
CA LEU A 128 -13.85 2.40 11.70
C LEU A 128 -14.94 2.16 12.76
#